data_AF-A0A968T1Z4-F1
#
_entry.id   AF-A0A968T1Z4-F1
#
_cell.length_a   1.000
_cell.length_b   1.000
_cell.length_c   1.000
_cell.angle_alpha   90.00
_cell.angle_beta   90.00
_cell.angle_gamma   90.00
#
_symmetry.space_group_name_H-M   'P 1'
#
loop_
_entity.id
_entity.type
_entity.pdbx_description
1 polymer ?
#
loop_
_entity_poly.entity_id
_entity_poly.type
_entity_poly.pdbx_seq_one_letter_code
_entity_poly.pdbx_strand_id
1 'polypeptide(L)'
;MGNSKDPFSGDAVNAYNDGPVEDGTQMGPFYELESSSPAAALTPGEKLTHTQVIFHLEGSENELDSIVGKLFSITLNDIKNAL
;
A
#
# COMPACT_ATOMS: atom_id res chain seq x y z
N MET A 1 23.76 -19.47 1.40
CA MET A 1 22.80 -18.36 1.51
C MET A 1 23.59 -17.12 1.87
N GLY A 2 23.43 -16.03 1.11
CA GLY A 2 24.33 -14.88 1.18
C GLY A 2 24.25 -14.14 2.52
N ASN A 3 25.41 -13.75 3.05
CA ASN A 3 25.53 -12.86 4.20
C ASN A 3 25.05 -11.44 3.82
N SER A 4 23.73 -11.21 3.80
CA SER A 4 23.20 -9.84 3.85
C SER A 4 23.31 -9.33 5.28
N LYS A 5 23.82 -8.10 5.47
CA LYS A 5 23.96 -7.47 6.79
C LYS A 5 22.62 -7.10 7.42
N ASP A 6 21.56 -7.03 6.61
CA ASP A 6 20.20 -6.78 7.06
C ASP A 6 19.25 -7.64 6.23
N PRO A 7 18.88 -8.85 6.72
CA PRO A 7 18.00 -9.75 5.97
C PRO A 7 16.54 -9.28 5.95
N PHE A 8 16.21 -8.22 6.69
CA PHE A 8 14.86 -7.68 6.82
C PHE A 8 14.74 -6.25 6.30
N SER A 9 15.82 -5.68 5.76
CA SER A 9 15.77 -4.39 5.06
C SER A 9 15.00 -4.52 3.75
N GLY A 10 14.01 -3.65 3.56
CA GLY A 10 13.20 -3.54 2.35
C GLY A 10 11.98 -2.68 2.63
N ASP A 11 11.26 -2.32 1.57
CA ASP A 11 10.02 -1.56 1.70
C ASP A 11 8.89 -2.44 2.22
N ALA A 12 8.18 -1.97 3.25
CA ALA A 12 7.02 -2.67 3.80
C ALA A 12 5.80 -2.55 2.88
N VAL A 13 5.71 -1.46 2.13
CA VAL A 13 4.63 -1.13 1.20
C VAL A 13 5.24 -0.46 -0.03
N ASN A 14 4.86 -0.94 -1.20
CA ASN A 14 5.15 -0.30 -2.48
C ASN A 14 3.84 0.14 -3.13
N ALA A 15 3.87 1.29 -3.80
CA ALA A 15 2.75 1.79 -4.58
C ALA A 15 3.25 2.25 -5.94
N TYR A 16 2.60 1.76 -7.00
CA TYR A 16 2.88 2.14 -8.38
C TYR A 16 1.61 2.71 -9.01
N ASN A 17 1.76 3.87 -9.65
CA ASN A 17 0.70 4.50 -10.44
C ASN A 17 1.23 4.71 -11.85
N ASP A 18 0.70 3.92 -12.78
CA ASP A 18 1.03 3.99 -14.19
C ASP A 18 -0.01 4.86 -14.89
N GLY A 19 0.16 6.18 -14.70
CA GLY A 19 -0.77 7.21 -15.15
C GLY A 19 -1.06 7.18 -16.67
N PRO A 20 -1.97 8.04 -17.17
CA PRO A 20 -2.38 7.99 -18.58
C PRO A 20 -1.20 8.22 -19.53
N VAL A 21 -1.02 7.32 -20.51
CA VAL A 21 -0.05 7.46 -21.62
C VAL A 21 -0.70 8.05 -22.87
N GLU A 22 -0.04 9.02 -23.50
CA GLU A 22 -0.57 9.76 -24.68
C GLU A 22 -0.78 8.89 -25.93
N ASP A 23 -0.06 7.77 -26.06
CA ASP A 23 -0.10 6.90 -27.25
C ASP A 23 -0.90 5.58 -27.06
N GLY A 24 -1.40 5.32 -25.85
CA GLY A 24 -2.21 4.15 -25.53
C GLY A 24 -1.46 2.81 -25.42
N THR A 25 -0.13 2.79 -25.48
CA THR A 25 0.66 1.54 -25.40
C THR A 25 1.26 1.30 -24.01
N GLN A 26 0.44 0.76 -23.10
CA GLN A 26 0.85 0.12 -21.85
C GLN A 26 -0.25 -0.86 -21.39
N MET A 27 -0.02 -1.73 -20.40
CA MET A 27 -1.01 -2.74 -19.91
C MET A 27 -2.29 -2.15 -19.26
N GLY A 28 -2.65 -0.91 -19.58
CA GLY A 28 -3.82 -0.19 -19.06
C GLY A 28 -3.50 0.64 -17.82
N PRO A 29 -4.42 1.56 -17.41
CA PRO A 29 -4.25 2.34 -16.18
C PRO A 29 -4.40 1.41 -14.98
N PHE A 30 -3.27 0.94 -14.44
CA PHE A 30 -3.28 0.11 -13.24
C PHE A 30 -2.66 0.86 -12.07
N TYR A 31 -3.29 0.65 -10.92
CA TYR A 31 -2.76 1.02 -9.63
C TYR A 31 -2.35 -0.27 -8.95
N GLU A 32 -1.07 -0.40 -8.62
CA GLU A 32 -0.57 -1.54 -7.85
C GLU A 32 -0.20 -1.09 -6.44
N LEU A 33 -0.76 -1.81 -5.47
CA LEU A 33 -0.50 -1.64 -4.05
C LEU A 33 0.00 -2.98 -3.53
N GLU A 34 1.30 -3.07 -3.30
CA GLU A 34 1.95 -4.26 -2.76
C GLU A 34 2.29 -4.00 -1.28
N SER A 35 2.02 -4.98 -0.42
CA SER A 35 2.55 -4.97 0.93
C SER A 35 3.26 -6.28 1.21
N SER A 36 4.43 -6.18 1.82
CA SER A 36 5.18 -7.32 2.30
C SER A 36 4.81 -7.62 3.74
N SER A 37 4.53 -8.90 4.05
CA SER A 37 4.38 -9.32 5.44
C SER A 37 5.71 -9.13 6.18
N PRO A 38 5.70 -8.82 7.48
CA PRO A 38 6.92 -8.79 8.28
C PRO A 38 7.68 -10.11 8.17
N ALA A 39 8.97 -10.02 7.90
CA ALA A 39 9.84 -11.18 7.92
C ALA A 39 10.09 -11.63 9.37
N ALA A 40 10.11 -12.94 9.61
CA ALA A 40 10.33 -13.51 10.94
C ALA A 40 11.24 -14.74 10.87
N ALA A 41 12.21 -14.81 11.78
CA ALA A 41 13.07 -15.97 11.97
C ALA A 41 12.38 -17.01 12.86
N LEU A 42 11.53 -17.85 12.25
CA LEU A 42 10.78 -18.89 12.97
C LEU A 42 11.66 -20.11 13.28
N THR A 43 11.52 -20.63 14.50
CA THR A 43 12.09 -21.93 14.92
C THR A 43 11.19 -23.11 14.53
N PRO A 44 11.67 -24.37 14.59
CA PRO A 44 10.85 -25.52 14.23
C PRO A 44 9.55 -25.61 15.05
N GLY A 45 8.42 -25.59 14.35
CA GLY A 45 7.08 -25.66 14.97
C GLY A 45 6.40 -24.31 15.16
N GLU A 46 7.12 -23.20 15.03
CA GLU A 46 6.53 -21.86 15.07
C GLU A 46 5.82 -21.51 13.76
N LYS A 47 4.84 -20.61 13.86
CA LYS A 47 4.04 -20.13 12.74
C LYS A 47 3.82 -18.63 12.87
N LEU A 48 3.91 -17.93 11.75
CA LEU A 48 3.44 -16.56 11.60
C LEU A 48 2.28 -16.55 10.61
N THR A 49 1.23 -15.82 10.92
CA THR A 49 0.10 -15.60 10.01
C THR A 49 0.00 -14.11 9.72
N HIS A 50 0.09 -13.76 8.44
CA HIS A 50 -0.20 -12.42 7.96
C HIS A 50 -1.58 -12.43 7.31
N THR A 51 -2.43 -11.49 7.69
CA THR A 51 -3.75 -11.31 7.09
C THR A 51 -3.84 -9.89 6.60
N GLN A 52 -4.13 -9.75 5.30
CA GLN A 52 -4.28 -8.47 4.64
C GLN A 52 -5.70 -8.34 4.12
N VAL A 53 -6.28 -7.15 4.26
CA VAL A 53 -7.58 -6.81 3.70
C VAL A 53 -7.43 -5.46 3.02
N ILE A 54 -7.79 -5.40 1.74
CA ILE A 54 -7.76 -4.17 0.93
C ILE A 54 -9.21 -3.74 0.70
N PHE A 55 -9.49 -2.46 0.92
CA PHE A 55 -10.75 -1.82 0.58
C PHE A 55 -10.50 -0.77 -0.50
N HIS A 56 -11.21 -0.88 -1.62
CA HIS A 56 -11.29 0.18 -2.62
C HIS A 56 -12.65 0.87 -2.45
N LEU A 57 -12.62 2.17 -2.12
CA LEU A 57 -13.80 2.99 -1.87
C LEU A 57 -13.87 4.09 -2.92
N GLU A 58 -15.03 4.24 -3.55
CA GLU A 58 -15.32 5.26 -4.55
C GLU A 58 -16.59 6.01 -4.16
N GLY A 59 -16.61 7.33 -4.33
CA GLY A 59 -17.75 8.17 -3.95
C GLY A 59 -17.45 9.65 -4.11
N SER A 60 -18.37 10.50 -3.67
CA SER A 60 -18.15 11.95 -3.68
C SER A 60 -17.05 12.35 -2.69
N GLU A 61 -16.45 13.51 -2.94
CA GLU A 61 -15.40 14.04 -2.06
C GLU A 61 -15.87 14.17 -0.62
N ASN A 62 -17.11 14.62 -0.38
CA ASN A 62 -17.67 14.74 0.98
C ASN A 62 -17.83 13.39 1.68
N GLU A 63 -18.25 12.35 0.95
CA GLU A 63 -18.40 11.00 1.51
C GLU A 63 -17.03 10.40 1.88
N LEU A 64 -16.07 10.54 0.96
CA LEU A 64 -14.70 10.07 1.18
C LEU A 64 -14.01 10.86 2.30
N ASP A 65 -14.22 12.17 2.40
CA ASP A 65 -13.66 13.02 3.46
C ASP A 65 -14.17 12.61 4.86
N SER A 66 -15.47 12.30 4.98
CA SER A 66 -16.04 11.75 6.21
C SER A 66 -15.41 10.39 6.59
N ILE A 67 -15.09 9.55 5.61
CA ILE A 67 -14.42 8.25 5.87
C ILE A 67 -12.98 8.48 6.33
N VAL A 68 -12.22 9.31 5.62
CA VAL A 68 -10.82 9.64 5.95
C VAL A 68 -10.71 10.27 7.34
N GLY A 69 -11.61 11.20 7.67
CA GLY A 69 -11.67 11.83 8.99
C GLY A 69 -11.89 10.82 10.12
N LYS A 70 -12.76 9.81 9.91
CA LYS A 70 -13.02 8.77 10.91
C LYS A 70 -11.88 7.78 11.06
N LEU A 71 -11.21 7.41 9.97
CA LEU A 71 -10.17 6.38 9.97
C LEU A 71 -8.81 6.92 10.39
N PHE A 72 -8.45 8.11 9.90
CA PHE A 72 -7.09 8.63 9.97
C PHE A 72 -7.00 9.96 10.74
N SER A 73 -8.12 10.54 11.15
CA SER A 73 -8.17 11.85 11.85
C SER A 73 -7.53 13.00 11.05
N ILE A 74 -7.55 12.89 9.71
CA ILE A 74 -7.13 13.93 8.76
C ILE A 74 -8.24 14.16 7.75
N THR A 75 -8.13 15.22 6.94
CA THR A 75 -9.03 15.51 5.83
C THR A 75 -8.44 15.06 4.50
N LEU A 76 -9.28 14.88 3.47
CA LEU A 76 -8.82 14.73 2.09
C LEU A 76 -8.02 15.95 1.63
N ASN A 77 -8.33 17.15 2.14
CA ASN A 77 -7.54 18.33 1.85
C ASN A 77 -6.11 18.21 2.40
N ASP A 78 -5.93 17.65 3.59
CA ASP A 78 -4.58 17.39 4.14
C ASP A 78 -3.79 16.44 3.25
N ILE A 79 -4.44 15.41 2.70
CA ILE A 79 -3.83 14.45 1.77
C ILE A 79 -3.47 15.12 0.44
N LYS A 80 -4.40 15.89 -0.16
CA LYS A 80 -4.17 16.58 -1.43
C LYS A 80 -3.03 17.60 -1.37
N ASN A 81 -2.81 18.19 -0.20
CA ASN A 81 -1.76 19.17 0.04
C ASN A 81 -0.56 18.56 0.81
N ALA A 82 -0.52 17.24 0.98
CA ALA A 82 0.63 16.55 1.54
C ALA A 82 1.68 16.41 0.45
N LEU A 83 2.38 17.51 0.13
CA LEU A 83 3.66 17.61 -0.58
C LEU A 83 4.09 19.09 -0.67
#